data_AF-A0AAN7PCX6-F1
#
_entry.id   AF-A0AAN7PCX6-F1
#
_cell.length_a   1.000
_cell.length_b   1.000
_cell.length_c   1.000
_cell.angle_alpha   90.00
_cell.angle_beta   90.00
_cell.angle_gamma   90.00
#
_symmetry.space_group_name_H-M   'P 1'
#
loop_
_entity.id
_entity.type
_entity.pdbx_description
1 polymer ?
#
loop_
_entity_poly.entity_id
_entity_poly.type
_entity_poly.pdbx_seq_one_letter_code
_entity_poly.pdbx_strand_id
1 'polypeptide(L)'
;MEVEDTHLYTNLQLAQDLDPELRKLKEQIVLGQLNNEYEIVNDKVMRNVNNKLLFVVPRNMRKTLVLRVHEKYSHVGSQVIRKVLQEESSDDENIEIPTQDSSSDDDNYLEKIIEEANIEMETEREIDNTSILEGDFVLVELKGKKSARHYVAEIIKNFGEGHFEVIYMKKMLGCNKFVKCETVYEIDESDIVKKLPKPTAVGGSGRRMEQFSFPIDFMSYNM
;
A
#
# COMPACT_ATOMS: atom_id res chain seq x y z
N MET A 1 -21.35 5.13 19.34
CA MET A 1 -21.58 3.72 18.93
C MET A 1 -20.22 3.03 18.93
N GLU A 2 -19.61 2.91 20.11
CA GLU A 2 -18.14 2.74 20.24
C GLU A 2 -17.72 1.56 21.14
N VAL A 3 -18.70 0.86 21.73
CA VAL A 3 -18.46 -0.16 22.78
C VAL A 3 -18.20 -1.56 22.18
N GLU A 4 -18.62 -1.80 20.93
CA GLU A 4 -18.49 -3.12 20.30
C GLU A 4 -17.08 -3.41 19.80
N ASP A 5 -16.37 -2.41 19.28
CA ASP A 5 -15.02 -2.60 18.73
C ASP A 5 -13.97 -2.85 19.81
N THR A 6 -14.05 -2.18 20.97
CA THR A 6 -13.11 -2.40 22.08
C THR A 6 -13.16 -3.84 22.61
N HIS A 7 -14.35 -4.43 22.66
CA HIS A 7 -14.54 -5.84 23.02
C HIS A 7 -14.00 -6.80 21.96
N LEU A 8 -13.97 -6.42 20.69
CA LEU A 8 -13.41 -7.26 19.63
C LEU A 8 -11.88 -7.38 19.77
N TYR A 9 -11.19 -6.28 20.04
CA TYR A 9 -9.72 -6.26 20.22
C TYR A 9 -9.26 -7.09 21.44
N THR A 10 -10.00 -7.06 22.56
CA THR A 10 -9.67 -7.90 23.73
C THR A 10 -9.88 -9.39 23.46
N ASN A 11 -10.94 -9.74 22.73
CA ASN A 11 -11.19 -11.14 22.33
C ASN A 11 -10.14 -11.66 21.33
N LEU A 12 -9.64 -10.82 20.41
CA LEU A 12 -8.58 -11.22 19.47
C LEU A 12 -7.26 -11.58 20.17
N GLN A 13 -6.89 -10.84 21.23
CA GLN A 13 -5.68 -11.14 22.00
C GLN A 13 -5.81 -12.50 22.69
N LEU A 14 -6.89 -12.70 23.48
CA LEU A 14 -7.13 -13.93 24.22
C LEU A 14 -7.21 -15.16 23.30
N ALA A 15 -7.71 -14.98 22.08
CA ALA A 15 -7.82 -16.03 21.07
C ALA A 15 -6.48 -16.42 20.43
N GLN A 16 -5.47 -15.53 20.35
CA GLN A 16 -4.13 -15.94 19.89
C GLN A 16 -3.46 -16.90 20.89
N ASP A 17 -3.59 -16.62 22.20
CA ASP A 17 -2.94 -17.45 23.23
C ASP A 17 -3.62 -18.81 23.42
N LEU A 18 -4.89 -18.93 23.03
CA LEU A 18 -5.66 -20.18 23.00
C LEU A 18 -5.50 -20.99 21.70
N ASP A 19 -4.91 -20.43 20.65
CA ASP A 19 -4.69 -21.13 19.37
C ASP A 19 -3.41 -22.00 19.44
N PRO A 20 -3.52 -23.33 19.33
CA PRO A 20 -2.37 -24.23 19.45
C PRO A 20 -1.38 -24.12 18.28
N GLU A 21 -1.82 -23.66 17.10
CA GLU A 21 -0.92 -23.40 15.97
C GLU A 21 -0.09 -22.14 16.24
N LEU A 22 -0.73 -21.07 16.74
CA LEU A 22 -0.03 -19.82 17.07
C LEU A 22 0.86 -19.93 18.30
N ARG A 23 0.50 -20.76 19.29
CA ARG A 23 1.39 -21.06 20.43
C ARG A 23 2.67 -21.75 19.98
N LYS A 24 2.55 -22.80 19.15
CA LYS A 24 3.69 -23.49 18.55
C LYS A 24 4.53 -22.55 17.67
N LEU A 25 3.88 -21.62 16.97
CA LEU A 25 4.55 -20.60 16.17
C LEU A 25 5.31 -19.59 17.06
N LYS A 26 4.72 -19.10 18.17
CA LYS A 26 5.41 -18.27 19.18
C LYS A 26 6.67 -18.99 19.69
N GLU A 27 6.57 -20.26 20.06
CA GLU A 27 7.71 -21.08 20.51
C GLU A 27 8.81 -21.18 19.44
N GLN A 28 8.45 -21.41 18.17
CA GLN A 28 9.42 -21.48 17.07
C GLN A 28 10.11 -20.14 16.77
N ILE A 29 9.41 -19.00 16.92
CA ILE A 29 10.00 -17.67 16.81
C ILE A 29 11.03 -17.44 17.92
N VAL A 30 10.65 -17.73 19.18
CA VAL A 30 11.54 -17.58 20.35
C VAL A 30 12.77 -18.49 20.27
N LEU A 31 12.63 -19.68 19.71
CA LEU A 31 13.74 -20.61 19.47
C LEU A 31 14.60 -20.25 18.24
N GLY A 32 14.29 -19.17 17.52
CA GLY A 32 15.02 -18.76 16.31
C GLY A 32 14.94 -19.77 15.16
N GLN A 33 13.91 -20.63 15.14
CA GLN A 33 13.74 -21.70 14.15
C GLN A 33 13.02 -21.23 12.88
N LEU A 34 12.56 -19.99 12.85
CA LEU A 34 11.92 -19.35 11.71
C LEU A 34 12.80 -18.23 11.16
N ASN A 35 12.75 -18.06 9.85
CA ASN A 35 13.29 -16.87 9.19
C ASN A 35 12.54 -15.61 9.67
N ASN A 36 13.03 -14.42 9.28
CA ASN A 36 12.44 -13.10 9.57
C ASN A 36 11.00 -12.86 9.03
N GLU A 37 10.27 -13.92 8.69
CA GLU A 37 8.87 -13.93 8.24
C GLU A 37 7.88 -13.76 9.39
N TYR A 38 8.26 -14.05 10.64
CA TYR A 38 7.38 -13.90 11.82
C TYR A 38 8.09 -13.21 12.97
N GLU A 39 7.35 -12.36 13.68
CA GLU A 39 7.83 -11.56 14.80
C GLU A 39 6.75 -11.51 15.91
N ILE A 40 7.18 -11.38 17.16
CA ILE A 40 6.28 -11.17 18.30
C ILE A 40 6.34 -9.69 18.69
N VAL A 41 5.25 -8.96 18.44
CA VAL A 41 5.14 -7.52 18.77
C VAL A 41 3.98 -7.33 19.74
N ASN A 42 4.24 -6.73 20.90
CA ASN A 42 3.25 -6.55 21.97
C ASN A 42 2.49 -7.85 22.34
N ASP A 43 3.25 -8.96 22.46
CA ASP A 43 2.75 -10.33 22.68
C ASP A 43 1.73 -10.84 21.63
N LYS A 44 1.72 -10.23 20.43
CA LYS A 44 0.95 -10.68 19.27
C LYS A 44 1.85 -11.33 18.25
N VAL A 45 1.39 -12.41 17.64
CA VAL A 45 2.06 -12.98 16.46
C VAL A 45 1.76 -12.12 15.24
N MET A 46 2.82 -11.55 14.69
CA MET A 46 2.81 -10.77 13.45
C MET A 46 3.58 -11.54 12.38
N ARG A 47 3.12 -11.47 11.12
CA ARG A 47 3.84 -11.97 9.96
C ARG A 47 4.41 -10.79 9.19
N ASN A 48 5.71 -10.80 8.96
CA ASN A 48 6.37 -9.87 8.06
C ASN A 48 6.09 -10.29 6.61
N VAL A 49 5.30 -9.47 5.90
CA VAL A 49 5.01 -9.61 4.48
C VAL A 49 5.45 -8.31 3.81
N ASN A 50 6.50 -8.36 2.99
CA ASN A 50 7.04 -7.20 2.26
C ASN A 50 7.37 -6.00 3.18
N ASN A 51 8.02 -6.23 4.33
CA ASN A 51 8.30 -5.25 5.38
C ASN A 51 7.06 -4.66 6.09
N LYS A 52 5.86 -5.22 5.88
CA LYS A 52 4.66 -4.90 6.66
C LYS A 52 4.37 -6.01 7.66
N LEU A 53 4.21 -5.66 8.93
CA LEU A 53 3.80 -6.59 9.98
C LEU A 53 2.27 -6.74 9.96
N LEU A 54 1.79 -7.90 9.51
CA LEU A 54 0.38 -8.25 9.46
C LEU A 54 0.00 -9.11 10.67
N PHE A 55 -1.08 -8.76 11.35
CA PHE A 55 -1.59 -9.54 12.49
C PHE A 55 -2.07 -10.94 12.04
N VAL A 56 -1.55 -12.00 12.66
CA VAL A 56 -1.91 -13.37 12.30
C VAL A 56 -3.20 -13.77 13.02
N VAL A 57 -4.33 -13.71 12.31
CA VAL A 57 -5.65 -14.03 12.87
C VAL A 57 -5.72 -15.51 13.32
N PRO A 58 -6.15 -15.80 14.57
CA PRO A 58 -6.42 -17.14 15.07
C PRO A 58 -7.33 -17.97 14.16
N ARG A 59 -7.03 -19.24 13.97
CA ARG A 59 -7.71 -20.12 13.00
C ARG A 59 -9.20 -20.26 13.28
N ASN A 60 -9.59 -20.27 14.55
CA ASN A 60 -10.98 -20.31 15.00
C ASN A 60 -11.76 -19.01 14.69
N MET A 61 -11.11 -17.84 14.65
CA MET A 61 -11.75 -16.54 14.41
C MET A 61 -11.90 -16.18 12.94
N ARG A 62 -11.06 -16.73 12.05
CA ARG A 62 -11.06 -16.39 10.60
C ARG A 62 -12.44 -16.50 9.97
N LYS A 63 -13.17 -17.59 10.21
CA LYS A 63 -14.52 -17.79 9.64
C LYS A 63 -15.51 -16.72 10.11
N THR A 64 -15.55 -16.42 11.41
CA THR A 64 -16.47 -15.44 11.98
C THR A 64 -16.17 -14.03 11.50
N LEU A 65 -14.89 -13.67 11.34
CA LEU A 65 -14.48 -12.38 10.78
C LEU A 65 -14.88 -12.25 9.31
N VAL A 66 -14.65 -13.29 8.49
CA VAL A 66 -15.07 -13.31 7.07
C VAL A 66 -16.60 -13.23 6.94
N LEU A 67 -17.35 -13.98 7.76
CA LEU A 67 -18.81 -13.94 7.77
C LEU A 67 -19.34 -12.56 8.18
N ARG A 68 -18.77 -11.93 9.21
CA ARG A 68 -19.17 -10.58 9.64
C ARG A 68 -18.90 -9.54 8.55
N VAL A 69 -17.79 -9.63 7.83
CA VAL A 69 -17.51 -8.77 6.67
C VAL A 69 -18.60 -9.00 5.59
N HIS A 70 -18.88 -10.25 5.24
CA HIS A 70 -19.89 -10.58 4.24
C HIS A 70 -21.33 -10.17 4.65
N GLU A 71 -21.64 -10.18 5.95
CA GLU A 71 -22.93 -9.76 6.52
C GLU A 71 -23.07 -8.22 6.57
N LYS A 72 -21.98 -7.51 6.89
CA LYS A 72 -21.94 -6.03 6.92
C LYS A 72 -22.00 -5.39 5.53
N TYR A 73 -21.55 -6.10 4.49
CA TYR A 73 -21.44 -5.60 3.11
C TYR A 73 -22.23 -6.51 2.13
N SER A 74 -23.54 -6.64 2.36
CA SER A 74 -24.42 -7.60 1.67
C SER A 74 -24.28 -7.62 0.14
N HIS A 75 -24.20 -8.84 -0.42
CA HIS A 75 -24.30 -9.18 -1.86
C HIS A 75 -23.07 -8.99 -2.78
N VAL A 76 -21.84 -9.02 -2.26
CA VAL A 76 -20.68 -9.37 -3.12
C VAL A 76 -20.66 -10.87 -3.43
N GLY A 77 -21.09 -11.23 -4.65
CA GLY A 77 -21.10 -12.61 -5.14
C GLY A 77 -19.71 -13.22 -5.35
N SER A 78 -19.66 -14.54 -5.55
CA SER A 78 -18.45 -15.39 -5.55
C SER A 78 -17.48 -15.21 -6.75
N GLN A 79 -17.22 -13.99 -7.21
CA GLN A 79 -16.56 -13.68 -8.49
C GLN A 79 -15.06 -13.33 -8.42
N VAL A 80 -14.33 -13.66 -7.33
CA VAL A 80 -12.86 -13.43 -7.25
C VAL A 80 -12.05 -14.64 -6.77
N ILE A 81 -12.38 -15.85 -7.23
CA ILE A 81 -11.51 -17.04 -7.08
C ILE A 81 -11.41 -17.82 -8.40
N ARG A 82 -10.57 -17.36 -9.33
CA ARG A 82 -10.00 -18.19 -10.41
C ARG A 82 -8.76 -17.56 -11.04
N LYS A 83 -7.56 -17.92 -10.54
CA LYS A 83 -6.33 -17.89 -11.37
C LYS A 83 -5.28 -18.93 -10.98
N VAL A 84 -5.70 -20.16 -10.72
CA VAL A 84 -4.88 -21.38 -10.86
C VAL A 84 -5.80 -22.51 -11.33
N LEU A 85 -5.29 -23.35 -12.26
CA LEU A 85 -5.87 -24.59 -12.83
C LEU A 85 -6.92 -24.50 -13.96
N GLN A 86 -6.40 -24.89 -15.14
CA GLN A 86 -6.99 -25.70 -16.22
C GLN A 86 -8.09 -25.15 -17.14
N GLU A 87 -7.79 -25.31 -18.42
CA GLU A 87 -8.63 -25.11 -19.60
C GLU A 87 -9.53 -26.34 -19.82
N GLU A 88 -10.81 -26.08 -20.17
CA GLU A 88 -11.69 -26.80 -21.10
C GLU A 88 -12.02 -28.31 -20.85
N SER A 89 -13.24 -28.82 -21.07
CA SER A 89 -14.54 -28.28 -21.56
C SER A 89 -15.68 -29.11 -20.87
N SER A 90 -16.99 -29.10 -21.20
CA SER A 90 -17.83 -28.59 -22.32
C SER A 90 -19.30 -28.40 -21.86
N ASP A 91 -20.18 -27.90 -22.75
CA ASP A 91 -21.66 -28.07 -22.81
C ASP A 91 -22.54 -27.50 -21.65
N ASP A 92 -23.75 -26.95 -21.83
CA ASP A 92 -24.48 -26.32 -22.97
C ASP A 92 -25.68 -25.52 -22.37
N GLU A 93 -26.52 -24.92 -23.22
CA GLU A 93 -27.87 -24.35 -23.02
C GLU A 93 -28.07 -22.82 -22.80
N ASN A 94 -29.05 -22.30 -23.56
CA ASN A 94 -29.42 -20.90 -23.72
C ASN A 94 -30.38 -20.40 -22.63
N ILE A 95 -30.16 -19.18 -22.12
CA ILE A 95 -31.23 -18.35 -21.54
C ILE A 95 -31.03 -16.88 -21.97
N GLU A 96 -31.93 -16.35 -22.79
CA GLU A 96 -32.03 -14.92 -23.09
C GLU A 96 -32.82 -14.19 -21.99
N ILE A 97 -32.24 -13.15 -21.38
CA ILE A 97 -32.95 -12.19 -20.50
C ILE A 97 -32.45 -10.76 -20.83
N PRO A 98 -33.32 -9.82 -21.22
CA PRO A 98 -32.90 -8.46 -21.59
C PRO A 98 -33.17 -7.41 -20.50
N THR A 99 -32.14 -6.85 -19.85
CA THR A 99 -32.24 -5.59 -19.07
C THR A 99 -30.92 -4.80 -18.98
N GLN A 100 -31.09 -3.48 -18.87
CA GLN A 100 -30.13 -2.37 -18.94
C GLN A 100 -28.93 -2.35 -17.97
N ASP A 101 -27.80 -1.88 -18.51
CA ASP A 101 -26.94 -0.76 -18.05
C ASP A 101 -26.82 -0.43 -16.53
N SER A 102 -25.72 -0.87 -15.92
CA SER A 102 -24.93 -0.18 -14.86
C SER A 102 -23.76 -1.12 -14.44
N SER A 103 -22.49 -0.79 -14.66
CA SER A 103 -21.67 0.23 -13.97
C SER A 103 -20.89 -0.31 -12.77
N SER A 104 -19.58 -0.42 -12.99
CA SER A 104 -18.48 -0.48 -12.02
C SER A 104 -18.28 -1.76 -11.21
N ASP A 105 -17.15 -2.40 -11.50
CA ASP A 105 -16.40 -3.23 -10.56
C ASP A 105 -16.13 -2.42 -9.27
N ASP A 106 -16.44 -3.00 -8.11
CA ASP A 106 -16.30 -2.39 -6.79
C ASP A 106 -15.39 -3.23 -5.86
N ASP A 107 -14.20 -3.55 -6.37
CA ASP A 107 -13.19 -4.36 -5.68
C ASP A 107 -12.32 -3.56 -4.69
N ASN A 108 -12.59 -2.26 -4.47
CA ASN A 108 -11.69 -1.36 -3.72
C ASN A 108 -12.20 -0.90 -2.33
N TYR A 109 -13.31 -1.47 -1.83
CA TYR A 109 -13.89 -1.02 -0.56
C TYR A 109 -13.11 -1.47 0.68
N LEU A 110 -12.36 -2.58 0.60
CA LEU A 110 -11.58 -3.09 1.74
C LEU A 110 -10.32 -2.27 2.03
N GLU A 111 -9.69 -1.71 1.00
CA GLU A 111 -8.43 -0.96 1.11
C GLU A 111 -8.68 0.39 1.81
N LYS A 112 -9.78 1.07 1.44
CA LYS A 112 -10.21 2.34 2.03
C LYS A 112 -10.48 2.27 3.54
N ILE A 113 -11.05 1.17 4.03
CA ILE A 113 -11.30 0.94 5.47
C ILE A 113 -9.99 0.77 6.25
N ILE A 114 -8.96 0.23 5.61
CA ILE A 114 -7.62 0.09 6.21
C ILE A 114 -6.88 1.43 6.17
N GLU A 115 -7.07 2.27 5.15
CA GLU A 115 -6.53 3.64 5.12
C GLU A 115 -7.09 4.52 6.25
N GLU A 116 -8.42 4.60 6.40
CA GLU A 116 -9.06 5.45 7.42
C GLU A 116 -8.63 5.09 8.86
N ALA A 117 -8.29 3.82 9.13
CA ALA A 117 -7.84 3.35 10.45
C ALA A 117 -6.34 3.61 10.77
N ASN A 118 -5.53 4.07 9.81
CA ASN A 118 -4.08 4.31 10.00
C ASN A 118 -3.70 5.81 10.10
N ILE A 119 -4.66 6.73 9.94
CA ILE A 119 -4.36 8.17 9.81
C ILE A 119 -4.10 8.87 11.17
N GLU A 120 -4.51 8.30 12.30
CA GLU A 120 -4.39 8.96 13.62
C GLU A 120 -3.01 8.81 14.30
N MET A 121 -2.02 8.18 13.67
CA MET A 121 -0.65 8.10 14.20
C MET A 121 0.42 8.20 13.11
N GLU A 122 0.81 9.43 12.73
CA GLU A 122 2.23 9.84 12.71
C GLU A 122 2.42 11.35 12.39
N THR A 123 2.77 12.10 13.44
CA THR A 123 3.60 13.33 13.46
C THR A 123 3.66 14.24 12.23
N GLU A 124 3.10 15.44 12.42
CA GLU A 124 3.67 16.75 12.07
C GLU A 124 5.02 16.71 11.31
N ARG A 125 5.00 17.11 10.03
CA ARG A 125 6.15 17.76 9.39
C ARG A 125 5.67 18.97 8.62
N GLU A 126 6.19 20.11 9.04
CA GLU A 126 5.87 21.43 8.52
C GLU A 126 6.12 21.47 7.00
N ILE A 127 5.17 22.05 6.25
CA ILE A 127 5.48 22.54 4.91
C ILE A 127 6.33 23.79 5.14
N ASP A 128 7.65 23.57 5.15
CA ASP A 128 8.65 24.64 5.12
C ASP A 128 8.31 25.55 3.92
N ASN A 129 8.07 26.84 4.16
CA ASN A 129 7.77 27.85 3.13
C ASN A 129 9.01 28.20 2.28
N THR A 130 9.79 27.18 1.92
CA THR A 130 11.01 27.29 1.12
C THR A 130 10.63 27.18 -0.35
N SER A 131 10.97 28.21 -1.13
CA SER A 131 10.78 28.21 -2.58
C SER A 131 11.36 26.95 -3.25
N ILE A 132 10.66 26.49 -4.28
CA ILE A 132 11.07 25.34 -5.10
C ILE A 132 12.06 25.83 -6.15
N LEU A 133 13.28 25.30 -6.12
CA LEU A 133 14.40 25.72 -6.97
C LEU A 133 14.88 24.58 -7.87
N GLU A 134 15.68 24.92 -8.87
CA GLU A 134 16.31 23.95 -9.77
C GLU A 134 17.26 23.02 -8.98
N GLY A 135 17.18 21.72 -9.26
CA GLY A 135 17.89 20.66 -8.53
C GLY A 135 17.25 20.26 -7.19
N ASP A 136 16.09 20.82 -6.81
CA ASP A 136 15.28 20.27 -5.73
C ASP A 136 14.52 19.01 -6.17
N PHE A 137 14.18 18.18 -5.20
CA PHE A 137 13.34 17.00 -5.40
C PHE A 137 11.96 17.25 -4.80
N VAL A 138 10.92 16.77 -5.47
CA VAL A 138 9.52 16.96 -5.08
C VAL A 138 8.72 15.67 -5.21
N LEU A 139 7.64 15.58 -4.44
CA LEU A 139 6.59 14.58 -4.61
C LEU A 139 5.44 15.21 -5.38
N VAL A 140 5.09 14.65 -6.52
CA VAL A 140 4.05 15.13 -7.44
C VAL A 140 2.86 14.19 -7.41
N GLU A 141 1.64 14.71 -7.32
CA GLU A 141 0.37 13.97 -7.43
C GLU A 141 -0.22 14.15 -8.83
N LEU A 142 -0.22 13.09 -9.63
CA LEU A 142 -0.92 13.06 -10.91
C LEU A 142 -2.33 12.47 -10.73
N LYS A 143 -3.34 13.33 -10.93
CA LYS A 143 -4.76 13.00 -10.80
C LYS A 143 -5.29 12.31 -12.06
N GLY A 144 -5.42 10.98 -12.01
CA GLY A 144 -6.13 10.20 -13.01
C GLY A 144 -7.64 10.18 -12.78
N LYS A 145 -8.41 9.72 -13.78
CA LYS A 145 -9.90 9.69 -13.75
C LYS A 145 -10.52 8.92 -12.57
N LYS A 146 -9.81 7.92 -12.03
CA LYS A 146 -10.29 7.05 -10.92
C LYS A 146 -9.35 7.01 -9.71
N SER A 147 -8.16 7.57 -9.80
CA SER A 147 -7.14 7.48 -8.75
C SER A 147 -6.05 8.52 -8.96
N ALA A 148 -5.49 9.02 -7.86
CA ALA A 148 -4.25 9.77 -7.86
C ALA A 148 -3.04 8.82 -7.79
N ARG A 149 -1.95 9.16 -8.47
CA ARG A 149 -0.66 8.50 -8.33
C ARG A 149 0.41 9.51 -7.96
N HIS A 150 1.34 9.08 -7.14
CA HIS A 150 2.41 9.89 -6.61
C HIS A 150 3.72 9.53 -7.27
N TYR A 151 4.50 10.53 -7.65
CA TYR A 151 5.78 10.35 -8.32
C TYR A 151 6.83 11.22 -7.66
N VAL A 152 8.04 10.67 -7.49
CA VAL A 152 9.21 11.50 -7.18
C VAL A 152 9.67 12.16 -8.48
N ALA A 153 9.94 13.46 -8.43
CA ALA A 153 10.53 14.20 -9.55
C ALA A 153 11.69 15.09 -9.08
N GLU A 154 12.61 15.37 -9.99
CA GLU A 154 13.65 16.40 -9.84
C GLU A 154 13.25 17.62 -10.66
N ILE A 155 13.32 18.81 -10.07
CA ILE A 155 13.12 20.08 -10.77
C ILE A 155 14.35 20.34 -11.64
N ILE A 156 14.16 20.32 -12.97
CA ILE A 156 15.22 20.64 -13.93
C ILE A 156 15.27 22.15 -14.16
N LYS A 157 14.11 22.81 -14.18
CA LYS A 157 14.02 24.24 -14.47
C LYS A 157 12.76 24.85 -13.86
N ASN A 158 12.86 26.08 -13.39
CA ASN A 158 11.74 26.88 -12.86
C ASN A 158 11.48 28.05 -13.82
N PHE A 159 10.28 28.13 -14.40
CA PHE A 159 9.91 29.21 -15.34
C PHE A 159 9.36 30.46 -14.65
N GLY A 160 9.14 30.41 -13.34
CA GLY A 160 8.32 31.37 -12.61
C GLY A 160 6.84 31.01 -12.66
N GLU A 161 6.02 31.80 -11.97
CA GLU A 161 4.55 31.73 -11.98
C GLU A 161 3.92 30.37 -11.59
N GLY A 162 4.70 29.47 -10.98
CA GLY A 162 4.27 28.14 -10.56
C GLY A 162 4.46 27.04 -11.62
N HIS A 163 5.16 27.32 -12.72
CA HIS A 163 5.40 26.34 -13.80
C HIS A 163 6.83 25.77 -13.74
N PHE A 164 6.96 24.45 -13.81
CA PHE A 164 8.23 23.73 -13.66
C PHE A 164 8.45 22.68 -14.77
N GLU A 165 9.71 22.55 -15.20
CA GLU A 165 10.18 21.42 -16.00
C GLU A 165 10.82 20.39 -15.05
N VAL A 166 10.41 19.13 -15.13
CA VAL A 166 10.82 18.07 -14.20
C VAL A 166 11.21 16.77 -14.90
N ILE A 167 12.09 15.99 -14.26
CA ILE A 167 12.33 14.58 -14.62
C ILE A 167 11.75 13.69 -13.52
N TYR A 168 10.77 12.85 -13.89
CA TYR A 168 10.24 11.83 -13.01
C TYR A 168 11.27 10.72 -12.73
N MET A 169 11.16 10.12 -11.55
CA MET A 169 12.04 9.06 -11.08
C MET A 169 11.23 7.78 -10.83
N LYS A 170 11.62 6.69 -11.49
CA LYS A 170 10.96 5.40 -11.36
C LYS A 170 11.42 4.68 -10.09
N LYS A 171 10.47 4.32 -9.21
CA LYS A 171 10.73 3.46 -8.04
C LYS A 171 11.18 2.06 -8.50
N MET A 172 12.24 1.55 -7.90
CA MET A 172 12.73 0.18 -8.12
C MET A 172 11.87 -0.82 -7.33
N LEU A 173 11.52 -1.94 -7.96
CA LEU A 173 10.77 -3.00 -7.29
C LEU A 173 11.57 -3.56 -6.10
N GLY A 174 10.89 -3.76 -4.96
CA GLY A 174 11.48 -4.35 -3.76
C GLY A 174 12.42 -3.46 -2.94
N CYS A 175 12.58 -2.17 -3.27
CA CYS A 175 13.38 -1.25 -2.44
C CYS A 175 12.93 0.22 -2.56
N ASN A 176 13.24 1.04 -1.56
CA ASN A 176 12.98 2.49 -1.58
C ASN A 176 14.07 3.26 -2.35
N LYS A 177 14.37 2.81 -3.57
CA LYS A 177 15.32 3.46 -4.48
C LYS A 177 14.65 3.90 -5.77
N PHE A 178 15.16 4.99 -6.34
CA PHE A 178 14.60 5.63 -7.53
C PHE A 178 15.69 5.81 -8.60
N VAL A 179 15.31 5.73 -9.87
CA VAL A 179 16.19 5.97 -11.03
C VAL A 179 15.53 7.02 -11.90
N LYS A 180 16.28 8.05 -12.32
CA LYS A 180 15.78 9.10 -13.21
C LYS A 180 15.31 8.50 -14.54
N CYS A 181 14.19 8.99 -15.06
CA CYS A 181 13.79 8.77 -16.44
C CYS A 181 14.57 9.71 -17.38
N GLU A 182 14.57 9.42 -18.68
CA GLU A 182 15.24 10.26 -19.69
C GLU A 182 14.34 11.37 -20.24
N THR A 183 13.03 11.30 -19.95
CA THR A 183 12.02 12.23 -20.47
C THR A 183 11.76 13.36 -19.47
N VAL A 184 11.75 14.59 -19.98
CA VAL A 184 11.37 15.81 -19.26
C VAL A 184 9.86 16.05 -19.45
N TYR A 185 9.20 16.55 -18.41
CA TYR A 185 7.77 16.87 -18.39
C TYR A 185 7.55 18.26 -17.79
N GLU A 186 6.46 18.93 -18.17
CA GLU A 186 6.00 20.18 -17.56
C GLU A 186 4.95 19.86 -16.48
N ILE A 187 5.01 20.54 -15.32
CA ILE A 187 4.03 20.44 -14.23
C ILE A 187 3.74 21.81 -13.63
N ASP A 188 2.59 21.91 -12.97
CA ASP A 188 2.18 23.09 -12.20
C ASP A 188 2.44 22.89 -10.69
N GLU A 189 2.59 24.00 -9.95
CA GLU A 189 2.77 24.00 -8.49
C GLU A 189 1.62 23.26 -7.78
N SER A 190 0.42 23.29 -8.36
CA SER A 190 -0.77 22.59 -7.82
C SER A 190 -0.67 21.07 -7.81
N ASP A 191 0.24 20.49 -8.60
CA ASP A 191 0.51 19.05 -8.62
C ASP A 191 1.58 18.66 -7.58
N ILE A 192 2.28 19.63 -6.97
CA ILE A 192 3.36 19.37 -6.01
C ILE A 192 2.76 19.20 -4.60
N VAL A 193 2.84 17.98 -4.08
CA VAL A 193 2.36 17.64 -2.72
C VAL A 193 3.32 18.15 -1.65
N LYS A 194 4.64 17.96 -1.86
CA LYS A 194 5.68 18.42 -0.94
C LYS A 194 7.06 18.43 -1.57
N LYS A 195 7.92 19.31 -1.05
CA LYS A 195 9.37 19.27 -1.24
C LYS A 195 9.97 18.06 -0.52
N LEU A 196 10.96 17.42 -1.12
CA LEU A 196 11.67 16.27 -0.56
C LEU A 196 13.08 16.67 -0.12
N PRO A 197 13.62 16.07 0.96
CA PRO A 197 15.01 16.25 1.35
C PRO A 197 15.94 15.66 0.29
N LYS A 198 17.17 16.18 0.22
CA LYS A 198 18.16 15.72 -0.76
C LYS A 198 18.43 14.22 -0.61
N PRO A 199 18.36 13.42 -1.69
CA PRO A 199 18.59 11.99 -1.64
C PRO A 199 20.07 11.65 -1.46
N THR A 200 20.33 10.45 -0.94
CA THR A 200 21.63 9.80 -1.08
C THR A 200 21.72 9.14 -2.46
N ALA A 201 22.64 9.61 -3.30
CA ALA A 201 22.94 8.98 -4.59
C ALA A 201 23.97 7.85 -4.44
N VAL A 202 23.73 6.71 -5.09
CA VAL A 202 24.60 5.54 -5.11
C VAL A 202 24.63 4.95 -6.52
N GLY A 203 25.81 4.83 -7.12
CA GLY A 203 25.97 4.34 -8.49
C GLY A 203 26.72 5.33 -9.36
N GLY A 204 26.28 5.53 -10.61
CA GLY A 204 26.84 6.53 -11.53
C GLY A 204 28.18 6.15 -12.17
N SER A 205 28.73 4.96 -11.89
CA SER A 205 29.85 4.42 -12.67
C SER A 205 29.32 3.81 -13.97
N GLY A 206 30.13 3.74 -15.03
CA GLY A 206 29.72 3.20 -16.35
C GLY A 206 29.28 1.72 -16.38
N ARG A 207 29.16 1.05 -15.22
CA ARG A 207 28.60 -0.30 -15.06
C ARG A 207 27.32 -0.34 -14.22
N ARG A 208 26.90 0.77 -13.60
CA ARG A 208 25.71 0.86 -12.73
C ARG A 208 25.06 2.24 -12.84
N MET A 209 23.80 2.27 -13.28
CA MET A 209 22.97 3.48 -13.26
C MET A 209 22.96 4.13 -11.86
N GLU A 210 22.82 5.44 -11.84
CA GLU A 210 22.68 6.20 -10.59
C GLU A 210 21.33 5.89 -9.93
N GLN A 211 21.36 5.58 -8.63
CA GLN A 211 20.18 5.26 -7.82
C GLN A 211 20.08 6.25 -6.67
N PHE A 212 18.88 6.74 -6.41
CA PHE A 212 18.60 7.75 -5.40
C PHE A 212 17.77 7.14 -4.27
N SER A 213 18.16 7.39 -3.03
CA SER A 213 17.45 6.94 -1.82
C SER A 213 17.13 8.14 -0.94
N PHE A 214 15.85 8.34 -0.62
CA PHE A 214 15.40 9.47 0.21
C PHE A 214 15.28 9.04 1.67
N PRO A 215 15.60 9.90 2.65
CA PRO A 215 15.36 9.66 4.08
C PRO A 215 13.89 9.92 4.47
N ILE A 216 12.96 9.49 3.62
CA ILE A 216 11.52 9.59 3.78
C ILE A 216 10.92 8.25 3.37
N ASP A 217 9.93 7.78 4.11
CA ASP A 217 9.13 6.65 3.67
C ASP A 217 7.98 7.10 2.77
N PHE A 218 7.64 6.24 1.81
CA PHE A 218 6.64 6.51 0.79
C PHE A 218 5.47 5.52 0.81
N MET A 219 5.30 4.73 1.88
CA MET A 219 4.23 3.72 1.94
C MET A 219 2.82 4.32 2.05
N SER A 220 2.69 5.58 2.47
CA SER A 220 1.45 6.35 2.46
C SER A 220 1.10 6.98 1.10
N TYR A 221 1.90 6.70 0.05
CA TYR A 221 1.69 7.25 -1.29
C TYR A 221 1.58 6.15 -2.34
N ASN A 222 0.56 6.26 -3.20
CA ASN A 222 0.32 5.37 -4.34
C ASN A 222 1.36 5.60 -5.47
N MET A 223 2.52 4.92 -5.39
CA MET A 223 3.71 5.04 -6.25
C MET A 223 3.75 4.02 -7.41
#